data_AF-A0A954SDT8-F1
#
_entry.id   AF-A0A954SDT8-F1
#
_cell.length_a   1.000
_cell.length_b   1.000
_cell.length_c   1.000
_cell.angle_alpha   90.00
_cell.angle_beta   90.00
_cell.angle_gamma   90.00
#
_symmetry.space_group_name_H-M   'P 1'
#
loop_
_entity.id
_entity.type
_entity.pdbx_description
1 polymer ?
#
loop_
_entity_poly.entity_id
_entity_poly.type
_entity_poly.pdbx_seq_one_letter_code
_entity_poly.pdbx_strand_id
1 'polypeptide(L)'
;MSDPANVPVPAESASSSSLPLPPAPPSGPPGWARFLYNHNPFYLISTAFVLMGIRLAYGNVAIGELNCWLMMLTLTGYTLLVAGTGILIVRWGQVWDDARSIMLALCLLFVAISISTDELLLIQPDSAIGLIVYGYLLAAGVSQAVITGTGMRMPRGYLWPFHAMLLLLHTYAYFCSPEARDLTRSQLDWRVFLFPQCFALLLLMLWPAVRRGAAYVADNRTPWSWPLYPGSLFVVLAGVAAFRSYVLSLSFGPSPESDYAVIFGAYFLIPMLLVTAFLVYEGARSAHRTNVMTGLLWCLPVLLLLAVPTGTSLDFQRFFNAFTSICGSPLWLTAWALLFCYAAAWLRGQSGAYAGVIGGTLLLSMLSPDTRMLTQLSAPSPAGLLALSGLLFVPGWRHASSRWLLGSLISMVAAVYVGAVQLLPSEWRLQLAAHVLLLGLLLLTVLMSDAFTRVLSHIAAGLMLYLSFNVAANGMPVDLSRLAVSFYMLGTTVVAWGCWKASRCPAYLWVVGIQFTQITLALFAWSYLYGITLIGRPAMFSLSWGTAFFGIGLLISLLKAGQLQFLKRWYARSLAATRHALETS
;
A
#
# COMPACT_ATOMS: atom_id res chain seq x y z
N MET A 1 -40.68 12.35 71.79
CA MET A 1 -40.49 11.95 70.38
C MET A 1 -40.23 13.23 69.60
N SER A 2 -39.03 13.80 69.71
CA SER A 2 -37.89 13.60 68.80
C SER A 2 -38.08 14.35 67.47
N ASP A 3 -37.76 15.64 67.54
CA ASP A 3 -37.54 16.60 66.45
C ASP A 3 -36.39 16.14 65.53
N PRO A 4 -36.57 16.14 64.19
CA PRO A 4 -35.48 15.90 63.27
C PRO A 4 -34.82 17.23 62.83
N ALA A 5 -33.52 17.31 63.14
CA ALA A 5 -32.44 17.79 62.28
C ALA A 5 -32.49 19.24 61.74
N ASN A 6 -31.97 20.13 62.58
CA ASN A 6 -31.40 21.42 62.20
C ASN A 6 -30.06 21.16 61.47
N VAL A 7 -30.00 21.44 60.16
CA VAL A 7 -28.76 21.33 59.34
C VAL A 7 -28.05 22.69 59.37
N PRO A 8 -26.78 22.78 59.79
CA PRO A 8 -26.05 24.03 59.77
C PRO A 8 -25.59 24.38 58.34
N VAL A 9 -25.91 25.61 57.92
CA VAL A 9 -25.40 26.27 56.73
C VAL A 9 -23.88 26.50 56.91
N PRO A 10 -23.00 26.05 56.00
CA PRO A 10 -21.59 26.39 56.06
C PRO A 10 -21.35 27.82 55.60
N ALA A 11 -20.52 28.52 56.37
CA ALA A 11 -20.12 29.90 56.17
C ALA A 11 -19.47 30.16 54.81
N GLU A 12 -19.90 31.25 54.20
CA GLU A 12 -19.22 31.94 53.11
C GLU A 12 -17.87 32.51 53.58
N SER A 13 -16.95 32.64 52.61
CA SER A 13 -15.75 33.49 52.61
C SER A 13 -14.49 32.99 53.34
N ALA A 14 -13.76 32.08 52.68
CA ALA A 14 -12.30 32.11 52.71
C ALA A 14 -11.80 32.49 51.32
N SER A 15 -11.30 33.72 51.18
CA SER A 15 -10.60 34.22 50.01
C SER A 15 -9.39 33.32 49.71
N SER A 16 -9.55 32.47 48.69
CA SER A 16 -8.42 31.75 48.11
C SER A 16 -7.49 32.78 47.48
N SER A 17 -6.39 33.05 48.19
CA SER A 17 -5.23 33.78 47.69
C SER A 17 -4.88 33.26 46.30
N SER A 18 -5.07 34.10 45.28
CA SER A 18 -4.55 33.89 43.94
C SER A 18 -3.02 33.92 44.01
N LEU A 19 -2.42 32.75 44.24
CA LEU A 19 -0.99 32.57 44.01
C LEU A 19 -0.68 32.99 42.57
N PRO A 20 0.29 33.89 42.34
CA PRO A 20 0.68 34.27 40.99
C PRO A 20 1.11 33.02 40.24
N LEU A 21 0.46 32.77 39.10
CA LEU A 21 0.84 31.71 38.18
C LEU A 21 2.33 31.86 37.84
N PRO A 22 3.13 30.78 37.89
CA PRO A 22 4.52 30.85 37.48
C PRO A 22 4.60 31.42 36.05
N PRO A 23 5.58 32.30 35.77
CA PRO A 23 5.72 32.90 34.45
C PRO A 23 5.81 31.79 33.40
N ALA A 24 5.03 31.95 32.33
CA ALA A 24 5.07 31.03 31.20
C ALA A 24 6.53 30.89 30.72
N PRO A 25 7.01 29.66 30.47
CA PRO A 25 8.37 29.46 29.99
C PRO A 25 8.57 30.27 28.70
N PRO A 26 9.72 30.96 28.55
CA PRO A 26 9.97 31.78 27.38
C PRO A 26 9.77 30.96 26.11
N SER A 27 9.09 31.54 25.12
CA SER A 27 8.93 30.97 23.80
C SER A 27 10.32 30.67 23.24
N GLY A 28 10.67 29.39 23.16
CA GLY A 28 11.94 28.96 22.60
C GLY A 28 12.13 29.47 21.17
N PRO A 29 13.37 29.55 20.68
CA PRO A 29 13.66 30.00 19.33
C PRO A 29 12.85 29.20 18.29
N PRO A 30 12.50 29.80 17.14
CA PRO A 30 11.65 29.18 16.13
C PRO A 30 12.21 27.82 15.69
N GLY A 31 11.32 26.88 15.36
CA GLY A 31 11.67 25.46 15.18
C GLY A 31 12.82 25.17 14.20
N TRP A 32 13.01 26.02 13.18
CA TRP A 32 14.12 25.90 12.22
C TRP A 32 15.46 26.36 12.79
N ALA A 33 15.47 27.38 13.66
CA ALA A 33 16.68 27.84 14.35
C ALA A 33 17.10 26.83 15.42
N ARG A 34 16.12 26.23 16.12
CA ARG A 34 16.36 25.10 17.03
C ARG A 34 16.85 23.85 16.30
N PHE A 35 16.37 23.59 15.08
CA PHE A 35 16.85 22.50 14.23
C PHE A 35 18.30 22.72 13.77
N LEU A 36 18.65 23.90 13.25
CA LEU A 36 20.01 24.24 12.84
C LEU A 36 21.00 24.20 14.03
N TYR A 37 20.56 24.70 15.18
CA TYR A 37 21.36 24.68 16.42
C TYR A 37 21.57 23.26 16.94
N ASN A 38 20.56 22.39 16.88
CA ASN A 38 20.63 21.02 17.41
C ASN A 38 21.22 19.99 16.43
N HIS A 39 21.28 20.28 15.12
CA HIS A 39 21.70 19.28 14.12
C HIS A 39 22.92 19.66 13.30
N ASN A 40 23.49 20.86 13.49
CA ASN A 40 24.74 21.36 12.91
C ASN A 40 25.13 20.68 11.58
N PRO A 41 24.43 20.98 10.47
CA PRO A 41 24.64 20.31 9.18
C PRO A 41 26.00 20.63 8.56
N PHE A 42 26.72 21.61 9.10
CA PHE A 42 28.00 22.07 8.58
C PHE A 42 29.08 20.98 8.60
N TYR A 43 29.01 19.99 9.50
CA TYR A 43 29.93 18.84 9.45
C TYR A 43 29.73 17.97 8.19
N LEU A 44 28.47 17.72 7.80
CA LEU A 44 28.16 16.96 6.60
C LEU A 44 28.52 17.76 5.34
N ILE A 45 28.21 19.06 5.34
CA ILE A 45 28.55 19.97 4.25
C ILE A 45 30.07 20.07 4.09
N SER A 46 30.82 20.23 5.18
CA SER A 46 32.29 20.25 5.19
C SER A 46 32.85 18.95 4.64
N THR A 47 32.33 17.80 5.08
CA THR A 47 32.73 16.49 4.56
C THR A 47 32.48 16.40 3.05
N ALA A 48 31.31 16.86 2.56
CA ALA A 48 31.00 16.88 1.13
C ALA A 48 31.96 17.79 0.33
N PHE A 49 32.31 18.97 0.85
CA PHE A 49 33.29 19.86 0.22
C PHE A 49 34.70 19.28 0.19
N VAL A 50 35.12 18.59 1.26
CA VAL A 50 36.42 17.89 1.28
C VAL A 50 36.44 16.78 0.24
N LEU A 51 35.38 15.97 0.15
CA LEU A 51 35.27 14.92 -0.87
C LEU A 51 35.26 15.49 -2.29
N MET A 52 34.55 16.60 -2.51
CA MET A 52 34.55 17.31 -3.79
C MET A 52 35.93 17.88 -4.11
N GLY A 53 36.61 18.49 -3.14
CA GLY A 53 37.95 19.05 -3.29
C GLY A 53 38.98 17.98 -3.66
N ILE A 54 38.91 16.80 -3.01
CA ILE A 54 39.72 15.64 -3.37
C ILE A 54 39.41 15.21 -4.82
N ARG A 55 38.13 15.06 -5.18
CA ARG A 55 37.75 14.71 -6.56
C ARG A 55 38.26 15.72 -7.59
N LEU A 56 38.19 17.02 -7.31
CA LEU A 56 38.66 18.06 -8.23
C LEU A 56 40.20 18.10 -8.32
N ALA A 57 40.90 17.87 -7.21
CA ALA A 57 42.37 17.84 -7.17
C ALA A 57 42.93 16.64 -7.92
N TYR A 58 42.27 15.48 -7.81
CA TYR A 58 42.73 14.23 -8.40
C TYR A 58 42.08 13.93 -9.77
N GLY A 59 40.95 14.56 -10.12
CA GLY A 59 40.22 14.32 -11.37
C GLY A 59 40.87 14.89 -12.64
N ASN A 60 41.94 15.69 -12.50
CA ASN A 60 42.74 16.19 -13.62
C ASN A 60 44.01 15.34 -13.89
N VAL A 61 44.26 14.31 -13.07
CA VAL A 61 45.38 13.39 -13.24
C VAL A 61 44.92 12.25 -14.16
N ALA A 62 45.76 11.88 -15.14
CA ALA A 62 45.42 10.82 -16.09
C ALA A 62 45.10 9.50 -15.37
N ILE A 63 44.13 8.75 -15.90
CA ILE A 63 43.71 7.45 -15.40
C ILE A 63 44.95 6.53 -15.38
N GLY A 64 45.34 6.06 -14.19
CA GLY A 64 46.54 5.23 -13.97
C GLY A 64 47.78 5.94 -13.39
N GLU A 65 47.83 7.28 -13.38
CA GLU A 65 48.90 8.05 -12.71
C GLU A 65 48.52 8.48 -11.28
N LEU A 66 47.28 8.19 -10.88
CA LEU A 66 46.69 8.60 -9.62
C LEU A 66 47.22 7.71 -8.49
N ASN A 67 48.01 8.30 -7.58
CA ASN A 67 48.55 7.57 -6.42
C ASN A 67 47.42 7.29 -5.40
N CYS A 68 46.70 6.18 -5.57
CA CYS A 68 45.59 5.76 -4.72
C CYS A 68 45.99 5.66 -3.23
N TRP A 69 47.24 5.28 -2.94
CA TRP A 69 47.76 5.26 -1.57
C TRP A 69 47.82 6.66 -0.95
N LEU A 70 48.21 7.68 -1.71
CA LEU A 70 48.24 9.07 -1.23
C LEU A 70 46.83 9.61 -0.96
N MET A 71 45.88 9.33 -1.85
CA MET A 71 44.47 9.67 -1.62
C MET A 71 43.92 8.97 -0.37
N MET A 72 44.20 7.68 -0.22
CA MET A 72 43.80 6.89 0.95
C MET A 72 44.45 7.40 2.25
N LEU A 73 45.71 7.81 2.22
CA LEU A 73 46.39 8.43 3.36
C LEU A 73 45.73 9.77 3.72
N THR A 74 45.37 10.58 2.73
CA THR A 74 44.69 11.87 2.93
C THR A 74 43.31 11.67 3.56
N LEU A 75 42.50 10.75 3.03
CA LEU A 75 41.20 10.39 3.58
C LEU A 75 41.32 9.78 4.99
N THR A 76 42.36 8.96 5.23
CA THR A 76 42.67 8.43 6.56
C THR A 76 42.93 9.55 7.55
N GLY A 77 43.82 10.48 7.21
CA GLY A 77 44.18 11.61 8.07
C GLY A 77 42.96 12.45 8.43
N TYR A 78 42.12 12.77 7.45
CA TYR A 78 40.87 13.50 7.69
C TYR A 78 39.88 12.70 8.54
N THR A 79 39.73 11.40 8.29
CA THR A 79 38.84 10.52 9.08
C THR A 79 39.28 10.45 10.53
N LEU A 80 40.58 10.33 10.80
CA LEU A 80 41.14 10.33 12.15
C LEU A 80 40.96 11.69 12.84
N LEU A 81 41.12 12.79 12.12
CA LEU A 81 40.88 14.14 12.64
C LEU A 81 39.43 14.33 13.06
N VAL A 82 38.48 13.93 12.20
CA VAL A 82 37.04 13.99 12.48
C VAL A 82 36.67 13.09 13.66
N ALA A 83 37.19 11.86 13.71
CA ALA A 83 36.96 10.93 14.80
C ALA A 83 37.53 11.43 16.14
N GLY A 84 38.76 11.93 16.13
CA GLY A 84 39.41 12.52 17.30
C GLY A 84 38.62 13.73 17.82
N THR A 85 38.19 14.62 16.92
CA THR A 85 37.36 15.77 17.27
C THR A 85 36.04 15.35 17.93
N GLY A 86 35.35 14.34 17.38
CA GLY A 86 34.15 13.78 17.99
C GLY A 86 34.38 13.21 19.39
N ILE A 87 35.48 12.47 19.59
CA ILE A 87 35.85 11.93 20.91
C ILE A 87 36.11 13.06 21.91
N LEU A 88 36.87 14.08 21.53
CA LEU A 88 37.19 15.22 22.40
C LEU A 88 35.95 16.04 22.78
N ILE A 89 35.06 16.32 21.82
CA ILE A 89 33.81 17.05 22.06
C ILE A 89 32.93 16.30 23.07
N VAL A 90 32.82 14.97 22.95
CA VAL A 90 32.02 14.18 23.90
C VAL A 90 32.68 14.11 25.27
N ARG A 91 34.00 13.88 25.32
CA ARG A 91 34.71 13.68 26.60
C ARG A 91 34.87 14.97 27.41
N TRP A 92 35.09 16.10 26.75
CA TRP A 92 35.35 17.37 27.42
C TRP A 92 34.16 18.33 27.36
N GLY A 93 33.44 18.37 26.24
CA GLY A 93 32.30 19.26 26.05
C GLY A 93 30.95 18.65 26.46
N GLN A 94 30.84 17.31 26.56
CA GLN A 94 29.58 16.59 26.76
C GLN A 94 28.47 16.98 25.75
N VAL A 95 28.86 17.51 24.58
CA VAL A 95 27.92 17.95 23.53
C VAL A 95 27.60 16.78 22.63
N TRP A 96 26.61 16.00 23.03
CA TRP A 96 26.21 14.79 22.30
C TRP A 96 25.53 15.07 20.97
N ASP A 97 24.86 16.21 20.82
CA ASP A 97 24.15 16.52 19.58
C ASP A 97 25.11 16.71 18.38
N ASP A 98 26.23 17.40 18.57
CA ASP A 98 27.29 17.53 17.56
C ASP A 98 27.99 16.19 17.28
N ALA A 99 28.21 15.39 18.34
CA ALA A 99 28.84 14.08 18.21
C ALA A 99 28.05 13.14 17.30
N ARG A 100 26.72 13.25 17.29
CA ARG A 100 25.87 12.48 16.37
C ARG A 100 26.21 12.78 14.92
N SER A 101 26.22 14.06 14.54
CA SER A 101 26.51 14.49 13.17
C SER A 101 27.91 14.08 12.73
N ILE A 102 28.90 14.15 13.63
CA ILE A 102 30.27 13.69 13.39
C ILE A 102 30.31 12.17 13.14
N MET A 103 29.61 11.37 13.95
CA MET A 103 29.54 9.92 13.74
C MET A 103 28.89 9.54 12.41
N LEU A 104 27.86 10.29 11.99
CA LEU A 104 27.24 10.10 10.67
C LEU A 104 28.19 10.48 9.53
N ALA A 105 28.97 11.56 9.70
CA ALA A 105 30.00 11.95 8.74
C ALA A 105 31.10 10.89 8.57
N LEU A 106 31.51 10.22 9.66
CA LEU A 106 32.45 9.10 9.58
C LEU A 106 31.94 7.95 8.70
N CYS A 107 30.64 7.65 8.75
CA CYS A 107 30.05 6.61 7.89
C CYS A 107 30.14 6.98 6.40
N LEU A 108 29.98 8.26 6.07
CA LEU A 108 30.17 8.76 4.70
C LEU A 108 31.63 8.65 4.27
N LEU A 109 32.57 9.00 5.16
CA LEU A 109 34.01 8.88 4.89
C LEU A 109 34.43 7.43 4.67
N PHE A 110 33.90 6.47 5.44
CA PHE A 110 34.18 5.05 5.20
C PHE A 110 33.74 4.59 3.81
N VAL A 111 32.63 5.13 3.29
CA VAL A 111 32.23 4.82 1.92
C VAL A 111 33.00 5.57 0.86
N ALA A 112 33.40 6.81 1.11
CA ALA A 112 34.35 7.48 0.23
C ALA A 112 35.64 6.68 0.07
N ILE A 113 36.21 6.23 1.20
CA ILE A 113 37.38 5.34 1.24
C ILE A 113 37.13 4.05 0.44
N SER A 114 35.96 3.43 0.60
CA SER A 114 35.61 2.25 -0.19
C SER A 114 35.50 2.52 -1.69
N ILE A 115 34.85 3.62 -2.10
CA ILE A 115 34.70 4.00 -3.51
C ILE A 115 36.04 4.26 -4.18
N SER A 116 36.98 4.88 -3.45
CA SER A 116 38.34 5.14 -3.93
C SER A 116 39.12 3.89 -4.35
N THR A 117 38.68 2.70 -3.95
CA THR A 117 39.32 1.43 -4.35
C THR A 117 38.77 0.85 -5.66
N ASP A 118 37.61 1.32 -6.15
CA ASP A 118 36.95 0.78 -7.34
C ASP A 118 37.80 0.93 -8.60
N GLU A 119 38.35 2.13 -8.82
CA GLU A 119 39.15 2.43 -10.01
C GLU A 119 40.44 1.59 -10.02
N LEU A 120 41.07 1.42 -8.86
CA LEU A 120 42.28 0.61 -8.75
C LEU A 120 42.00 -0.88 -9.00
N LEU A 121 40.81 -1.37 -8.66
CA LEU A 121 40.42 -2.76 -8.96
C LEU A 121 40.33 -3.02 -10.47
N LEU A 122 40.00 -2.00 -11.27
CA LEU A 122 39.93 -2.11 -12.73
C LEU A 122 41.33 -2.12 -13.38
N ILE A 123 42.32 -1.51 -12.74
CA ILE A 123 43.66 -1.31 -13.33
C ILE A 123 44.69 -2.31 -12.75
N GLN A 124 44.70 -2.49 -11.42
CA GLN A 124 45.67 -3.30 -10.67
C GLN A 124 45.00 -4.05 -9.51
N PRO A 125 44.34 -5.20 -9.76
CA PRO A 125 43.55 -5.89 -8.74
C PRO A 125 44.39 -6.37 -7.55
N ASP A 126 45.64 -6.79 -7.76
CA ASP A 126 46.52 -7.28 -6.69
C ASP A 126 46.87 -6.18 -5.68
N SER A 127 47.21 -4.98 -6.18
CA SER A 127 47.47 -3.80 -5.34
C SER A 127 46.21 -3.33 -4.60
N ALA A 128 45.03 -3.49 -5.19
CA ALA A 128 43.76 -3.07 -4.61
C ALA A 128 43.35 -3.89 -3.38
N ILE A 129 43.70 -5.19 -3.31
CA ILE A 129 43.37 -6.05 -2.17
C ILE A 129 43.96 -5.46 -0.87
N GLY A 130 45.21 -5.01 -0.89
CA GLY A 130 45.86 -4.38 0.26
C GLY A 130 45.12 -3.13 0.75
N LEU A 131 44.65 -2.30 -0.18
CA LEU A 131 43.88 -1.09 0.13
C LEU A 131 42.47 -1.37 0.65
N ILE A 132 41.80 -2.41 0.15
CA ILE A 132 40.49 -2.86 0.64
C ILE A 132 40.60 -3.35 2.09
N VAL A 133 41.59 -4.21 2.37
CA VAL A 133 41.85 -4.72 3.73
C VAL A 133 42.21 -3.57 4.66
N TYR A 134 43.10 -2.67 4.23
CA TYR A 134 43.46 -1.47 4.99
C TYR A 134 42.24 -0.58 5.28
N GLY A 135 41.42 -0.27 4.27
CA GLY A 135 40.22 0.55 4.42
C GLY A 135 39.22 -0.04 5.40
N TYR A 136 38.97 -1.36 5.33
CA TYR A 136 38.11 -2.04 6.29
C TYR A 136 38.67 -2.01 7.71
N LEU A 137 39.96 -2.34 7.89
CA LEU A 137 40.59 -2.33 9.21
C LEU A 137 40.61 -0.94 9.82
N LEU A 138 40.85 0.09 9.01
CA LEU A 138 40.74 1.48 9.42
C LEU A 138 39.31 1.82 9.84
N ALA A 139 38.30 1.52 9.03
CA ALA A 139 36.91 1.82 9.35
C ALA A 139 36.44 1.10 10.62
N ALA A 140 36.78 -0.18 10.78
CA ALA A 140 36.47 -0.96 11.98
C ALA A 140 37.22 -0.44 13.21
N GLY A 141 38.51 -0.15 13.08
CA GLY A 141 39.36 0.37 14.14
C GLY A 141 38.92 1.75 14.62
N VAL A 142 38.66 2.68 13.70
CA VAL A 142 38.15 4.03 14.00
C VAL A 142 36.78 3.95 14.65
N SER A 143 35.87 3.11 14.14
CA SER A 143 34.54 2.94 14.74
C SER A 143 34.64 2.43 16.18
N GLN A 144 35.48 1.42 16.41
CA GLN A 144 35.70 0.89 17.76
C GLN A 144 36.34 1.94 18.67
N ALA A 145 37.33 2.68 18.18
CA ALA A 145 37.99 3.76 18.91
C ALA A 145 37.01 4.89 19.28
N VAL A 146 36.07 5.24 18.40
CA VAL A 146 35.01 6.22 18.70
C VAL A 146 34.05 5.66 19.74
N ILE A 147 33.61 4.40 19.63
CA ILE A 147 32.71 3.78 20.62
C ILE A 147 33.36 3.73 22.01
N THR A 148 34.59 3.23 22.11
CA THR A 148 35.32 3.16 23.39
C THR A 148 35.74 4.54 23.87
N GLY A 149 36.18 5.39 22.94
CA GLY A 149 36.69 6.73 23.17
C GLY A 149 35.61 7.67 23.70
N THR A 150 34.37 7.56 23.24
CA THR A 150 33.22 8.33 23.79
C THR A 150 32.60 7.68 25.02
N GLY A 151 32.92 6.41 25.31
CA GLY A 151 32.34 5.66 26.43
C GLY A 151 30.96 5.09 26.13
N MET A 152 30.52 5.10 24.87
CA MET A 152 29.27 4.49 24.44
C MET A 152 29.27 2.98 24.65
N ARG A 153 28.12 2.44 25.03
CA ARG A 153 27.89 1.00 25.14
C ARG A 153 26.97 0.52 24.04
N MET A 154 27.56 -0.06 23.00
CA MET A 154 26.82 -0.70 21.90
C MET A 154 26.71 -2.21 22.15
N PRO A 155 25.51 -2.78 22.35
CA PRO A 155 25.36 -4.22 22.55
C PRO A 155 25.84 -5.02 21.34
N ARG A 156 26.36 -6.24 21.59
CA ARG A 156 26.90 -7.13 20.53
C ARG A 156 25.92 -7.39 19.38
N GLY A 157 24.62 -7.42 19.68
CA GLY A 157 23.57 -7.60 18.67
C GLY A 157 23.45 -6.47 17.65
N TYR A 158 23.97 -5.29 17.95
CA TYR A 158 24.11 -4.18 16.99
C TYR A 158 25.53 -4.09 16.44
N LEU A 159 26.54 -4.40 17.26
CA LEU A 159 27.94 -4.30 16.87
C LEU A 159 28.32 -5.27 15.74
N TRP A 160 27.86 -6.53 15.80
CA TRP A 160 28.16 -7.52 14.76
C TRP A 160 27.60 -7.16 13.39
N PRO A 161 26.30 -6.82 13.25
CA PRO A 161 25.76 -6.38 11.96
C PRO A 161 26.47 -5.12 11.44
N PHE A 162 26.83 -4.19 12.33
CA PHE A 162 27.55 -2.98 11.96
C PHE A 162 28.90 -3.29 11.28
N HIS A 163 29.75 -4.11 11.89
CA HIS A 163 31.03 -4.47 11.27
C HIS A 163 30.86 -5.35 10.03
N ALA A 164 29.86 -6.23 9.99
CA ALA A 164 29.55 -7.01 8.79
C ALA A 164 29.15 -6.11 7.61
N MET A 165 28.36 -5.05 7.86
CA MET A 165 28.00 -4.06 6.83
C MET A 165 29.22 -3.27 6.36
N LEU A 166 30.12 -2.86 7.27
CA LEU A 166 31.37 -2.20 6.89
C LEU A 166 32.26 -3.13 6.04
N LEU A 167 32.36 -4.41 6.41
CA LEU A 167 33.09 -5.41 5.65
C LEU A 167 32.52 -5.55 4.24
N LEU A 168 31.19 -5.68 4.13
CA LEU A 168 30.51 -5.76 2.83
C LEU A 168 30.79 -4.51 1.99
N LEU A 169 30.68 -3.31 2.55
CA LEU A 169 30.92 -2.06 1.82
C LEU A 169 32.29 -2.03 1.15
N HIS A 170 33.34 -2.46 1.86
CA HIS A 170 34.71 -2.43 1.35
C HIS A 170 35.03 -3.60 0.42
N THR A 171 34.60 -4.82 0.76
CA THR A 171 35.01 -6.04 0.05
C THR A 171 34.19 -6.33 -1.19
N TYR A 172 32.97 -5.78 -1.32
CA TYR A 172 32.09 -6.15 -2.42
C TYR A 172 32.58 -5.69 -3.79
N ALA A 173 33.30 -4.56 -3.87
CA ALA A 173 33.87 -4.09 -5.14
C ALA A 173 34.84 -5.14 -5.74
N TYR A 174 35.62 -5.84 -4.90
CA TYR A 174 36.48 -6.94 -5.36
C TYR A 174 35.66 -8.10 -5.94
N PHE A 175 34.46 -8.36 -5.41
CA PHE A 175 33.56 -9.36 -5.99
C PHE A 175 32.99 -8.92 -7.35
N CYS A 176 32.93 -7.61 -7.62
CA CYS A 176 32.52 -7.05 -8.90
C CYS A 176 33.67 -6.86 -9.90
N SER A 177 34.95 -6.97 -9.53
CA SER A 177 36.05 -6.73 -10.48
C SER A 177 36.07 -7.80 -11.59
N PRO A 178 35.92 -7.42 -12.87
CA PRO A 178 36.05 -8.33 -14.01
C PRO A 178 37.47 -8.88 -14.14
N GLU A 179 38.48 -8.05 -13.91
CA GLU A 179 39.91 -8.38 -14.07
C GLU A 179 40.37 -9.39 -13.02
N ALA A 180 39.82 -9.32 -11.80
CA ALA A 180 40.16 -10.26 -10.73
C ALA A 180 39.45 -11.63 -10.86
N ARG A 181 38.39 -11.74 -11.67
CA ARG A 181 37.46 -12.89 -11.63
C ARG A 181 36.99 -13.41 -12.99
N ASP A 182 37.55 -12.91 -14.09
CA ASP A 182 37.18 -13.26 -15.48
C ASP A 182 35.66 -13.24 -15.73
N LEU A 183 35.01 -12.12 -15.36
CA LEU A 183 33.55 -12.01 -15.41
C LEU A 183 33.03 -11.64 -16.80
N THR A 184 32.02 -12.36 -17.25
CA THR A 184 31.20 -11.90 -18.37
C THR A 184 30.39 -10.67 -17.96
N ARG A 185 30.00 -9.84 -18.94
CA ARG A 185 29.22 -8.63 -18.66
C ARG A 185 27.91 -8.90 -17.92
N SER A 186 27.19 -9.95 -18.33
CA SER A 186 25.95 -10.33 -17.66
C SER A 186 26.17 -10.75 -16.21
N GLN A 187 27.23 -11.51 -15.92
CA GLN A 187 27.55 -11.89 -14.54
C GLN A 187 27.89 -10.66 -13.69
N LEU A 188 28.63 -9.70 -14.24
CA LEU A 188 28.93 -8.44 -13.58
C LEU A 188 27.66 -7.68 -13.20
N ASP A 189 26.75 -7.49 -14.15
CA ASP A 189 25.50 -6.75 -13.92
C ASP A 189 24.67 -7.40 -12.79
N TRP A 190 24.60 -8.74 -12.77
CA TRP A 190 23.94 -9.48 -11.68
C TRP A 190 24.65 -9.33 -10.33
N ARG A 191 25.99 -9.28 -10.30
CA ARG A 191 26.73 -9.05 -9.06
C ARG A 191 26.52 -7.64 -8.53
N VAL A 192 26.53 -6.63 -9.40
CA VAL A 192 26.19 -5.26 -9.02
C VAL A 192 24.76 -5.20 -8.49
N PHE A 193 23.81 -5.86 -9.16
CA PHE A 193 22.44 -5.98 -8.68
C PHE A 193 22.35 -6.58 -7.29
N LEU A 194 23.12 -7.63 -6.98
CA LEU A 194 23.11 -8.41 -5.73
C LEU A 194 23.63 -7.68 -4.48
N PHE A 195 24.32 -6.54 -4.64
CA PHE A 195 24.88 -5.78 -3.53
C PHE A 195 23.82 -5.33 -2.49
N PRO A 196 22.76 -4.58 -2.86
CA PRO A 196 21.74 -4.13 -1.91
C PRO A 196 20.95 -5.28 -1.27
N GLN A 197 20.87 -6.46 -1.88
CA GLN A 197 20.20 -7.65 -1.34
C GLN A 197 21.09 -8.30 -0.28
N CYS A 198 22.39 -8.43 -0.53
CA CYS A 198 23.36 -8.83 0.50
C CYS A 198 23.28 -7.87 1.70
N PHE A 199 23.21 -6.56 1.43
CA PHE A 199 23.06 -5.56 2.49
C PHE A 199 21.72 -5.71 3.25
N ALA A 200 20.62 -5.98 2.55
CA ALA A 200 19.33 -6.27 3.17
C ALA A 200 19.38 -7.49 4.10
N LEU A 201 20.10 -8.55 3.72
CA LEU A 201 20.30 -9.72 4.57
C LEU A 201 21.11 -9.38 5.84
N LEU A 202 22.12 -8.51 5.73
CA LEU A 202 22.86 -8.02 6.90
C LEU A 202 22.00 -7.14 7.80
N LEU A 203 21.08 -6.34 7.25
CA LEU A 203 20.10 -5.59 8.05
C LEU A 203 19.20 -6.54 8.85
N LEU A 204 18.78 -7.68 8.30
CA LEU A 204 17.98 -8.67 9.03
C LEU A 204 18.69 -9.23 10.27
N MET A 205 20.03 -9.19 10.34
CA MET A 205 20.76 -9.57 11.56
C MET A 205 20.45 -8.63 12.75
N LEU A 206 19.89 -7.45 12.51
CA LEU A 206 19.40 -6.54 13.56
C LEU A 206 18.09 -7.00 14.20
N TRP A 207 17.36 -7.93 13.58
CA TRP A 207 16.04 -8.35 14.02
C TRP A 207 15.99 -8.81 15.48
N PRO A 208 16.92 -9.66 15.98
CA PRO A 208 16.92 -10.08 17.39
C PRO A 208 17.14 -8.92 18.35
N ALA A 209 17.99 -7.95 17.98
CA ALA A 209 18.29 -6.78 18.81
C ALA A 209 17.11 -5.81 18.86
N VAL A 210 16.49 -5.54 17.70
CA VAL A 210 15.32 -4.67 17.58
C VAL A 210 14.12 -5.23 18.36
N ARG A 211 13.89 -6.55 18.34
CA ARG A 211 12.78 -7.17 19.09
C ARG A 211 12.90 -7.02 20.61
N ARG A 212 14.12 -6.90 21.15
CA ARG A 212 14.33 -6.66 22.59
C ARG A 212 14.06 -5.19 22.99
N GLY A 213 13.90 -4.30 22.02
CA GLY A 213 13.43 -2.93 22.21
C GLY A 213 14.35 -2.08 23.09
N ALA A 214 13.76 -1.08 23.75
CA ALA A 214 14.48 -0.09 24.56
C ALA A 214 15.25 -0.72 25.74
N ALA A 215 14.75 -1.82 26.32
CA ALA A 215 15.39 -2.50 27.44
C ALA A 215 16.81 -3.00 27.10
N TYR A 216 17.06 -3.37 25.85
CA TYR A 216 18.35 -3.90 25.43
C TYR A 216 19.46 -2.84 25.32
N VAL A 217 19.07 -1.56 25.20
CA VAL A 217 19.98 -0.41 25.05
C VAL A 217 19.82 0.60 26.19
N ALA A 218 19.19 0.20 27.30
CA ALA A 218 18.90 1.10 28.42
C ALA A 218 20.18 1.68 29.05
N ASP A 219 21.27 0.91 29.07
CA ASP A 219 22.59 1.32 29.59
C ASP A 219 23.55 1.67 28.43
N ASN A 220 23.10 2.49 27.47
CA ASN A 220 23.92 2.90 26.33
C ASN A 220 24.93 4.02 26.64
N ARG A 221 24.80 4.66 27.81
CA ARG A 221 25.61 5.81 28.28
C ARG A 221 25.53 7.04 27.37
N THR A 222 24.46 7.19 26.59
CA THR A 222 24.20 8.37 25.76
C THR A 222 22.85 8.99 26.13
N PRO A 223 22.63 10.29 25.86
CA PRO A 223 21.32 10.91 26.08
C PRO A 223 20.26 10.47 25.05
N TRP A 224 20.65 9.68 24.04
CA TRP A 224 19.77 9.29 22.95
C TRP A 224 18.91 8.10 23.34
N SER A 225 17.59 8.27 23.21
CA SER A 225 16.62 7.22 23.47
C SER A 225 16.48 6.27 22.28
N TRP A 226 16.06 5.04 22.58
CA TRP A 226 15.60 4.10 21.56
C TRP A 226 14.30 4.65 20.92
N PRO A 227 14.11 4.61 19.58
CA PRO A 227 14.91 3.87 18.59
C PRO A 227 16.05 4.68 17.93
N LEU A 228 16.28 5.94 18.30
CA LEU A 228 17.31 6.79 17.66
C LEU A 228 18.72 6.25 17.88
N TYR A 229 19.02 5.73 19.08
CA TYR A 229 20.23 4.96 19.33
C TYR A 229 19.94 3.46 19.44
N PRO A 230 20.70 2.60 18.73
CA PRO A 230 21.68 2.90 17.68
C PRO A 230 21.04 3.03 16.28
N GLY A 231 19.70 3.08 16.17
CA GLY A 231 18.99 2.97 14.89
C GLY A 231 19.39 4.00 13.82
N SER A 232 19.71 5.23 14.21
CA SER A 232 20.13 6.29 13.28
C SER A 232 21.40 5.94 12.48
N LEU A 233 22.34 5.21 13.10
CA LEU A 233 23.55 4.73 12.43
C LEU A 233 23.21 3.78 11.28
N PHE A 234 22.29 2.84 11.51
CA PHE A 234 21.88 1.87 10.49
C PHE A 234 21.05 2.50 9.38
N VAL A 235 20.27 3.53 9.68
CA VAL A 235 19.57 4.32 8.64
C VAL A 235 20.58 5.01 7.72
N VAL A 236 21.63 5.62 8.29
CA VAL A 236 22.68 6.23 7.47
C VAL A 236 23.44 5.18 6.67
N LEU A 237 23.81 4.05 7.28
CA LEU A 237 24.46 2.95 6.55
C LEU A 237 23.58 2.40 5.42
N ALA A 238 22.26 2.29 5.60
CA ALA A 238 21.35 1.88 4.54
C ALA A 238 21.27 2.92 3.40
N GLY A 239 21.23 4.22 3.72
CA GLY A 239 21.30 5.28 2.72
C GLY A 239 22.63 5.29 1.97
N VAL A 240 23.72 5.05 2.69
CA VAL A 240 25.06 4.91 2.15
C VAL A 240 25.20 3.67 1.26
N ALA A 241 24.59 2.54 1.63
CA ALA A 241 24.52 1.36 0.78
C ALA A 241 23.65 1.60 -0.48
N ALA A 242 22.56 2.36 -0.37
CA ALA A 242 21.79 2.77 -1.55
C ALA A 242 22.66 3.56 -2.53
N PHE A 243 23.39 4.57 -2.02
CA PHE A 243 24.33 5.34 -2.81
C PHE A 243 25.45 4.46 -3.39
N ARG A 244 26.01 3.55 -2.59
CA ARG A 244 27.04 2.61 -3.04
C ARG A 244 26.55 1.69 -4.15
N SER A 245 25.28 1.27 -4.14
CA SER A 245 24.68 0.47 -5.21
C SER A 245 24.68 1.21 -6.55
N TYR A 246 24.37 2.51 -6.53
CA TYR A 246 24.46 3.38 -7.69
C TYR A 246 25.91 3.56 -8.14
N VAL A 247 26.83 3.84 -7.21
CA VAL A 247 28.25 4.03 -7.54
C VAL A 247 28.89 2.76 -8.10
N LEU A 248 28.60 1.57 -7.56
CA LEU A 248 29.08 0.31 -8.15
C LEU A 248 28.59 0.13 -9.60
N SER A 249 27.36 0.56 -9.89
CA SER A 249 26.82 0.56 -11.25
C SER A 249 27.50 1.60 -12.15
N LEU A 250 28.08 2.66 -11.59
CA LEU A 250 28.85 3.67 -12.31
C LEU A 250 30.31 3.26 -12.50
N SER A 251 30.93 2.63 -11.50
CA SER A 251 32.33 2.23 -11.54
C SER A 251 32.55 1.04 -12.46
N PHE A 252 31.67 0.04 -12.38
CA PHE A 252 31.78 -1.20 -13.16
C PHE A 252 30.82 -1.24 -14.37
N GLY A 253 30.05 -0.17 -14.58
CA GLY A 253 29.05 -0.04 -15.65
C GLY A 253 29.54 0.40 -17.02
N PRO A 254 30.59 1.24 -17.19
CA PRO A 254 30.96 1.77 -18.50
C PRO A 254 31.27 0.63 -19.47
N SER A 255 30.77 0.78 -20.69
CA SER A 255 31.11 -0.08 -21.82
C SER A 255 31.80 0.80 -22.87
N PRO A 256 32.59 0.24 -23.81
CA PRO A 256 33.21 1.01 -24.88
C PRO A 256 32.22 1.83 -25.72
N GLU A 257 30.94 1.47 -25.67
CA GLU A 257 29.83 2.09 -26.42
C GLU A 257 29.15 3.24 -25.65
N SER A 258 29.38 3.40 -24.34
CA SER A 258 28.73 4.43 -23.53
C SER A 258 29.53 4.79 -22.28
N ASP A 259 30.04 6.02 -22.24
CA ASP A 259 30.82 6.58 -21.10
C ASP A 259 30.03 6.68 -19.79
N TYR A 260 28.70 6.58 -19.81
CA TYR A 260 27.84 6.75 -18.62
C TYR A 260 26.70 5.71 -18.53
N ALA A 261 26.99 4.47 -18.93
CA ALA A 261 26.03 3.38 -18.81
C ALA A 261 25.84 2.94 -17.35
N VAL A 262 24.66 3.25 -16.79
CA VAL A 262 24.27 2.83 -15.44
C VAL A 262 23.11 1.84 -15.53
N ILE A 263 23.28 0.61 -15.01
CA ILE A 263 22.22 -0.41 -14.94
C ILE A 263 21.27 -0.22 -13.75
N PHE A 264 21.62 0.67 -12.82
CA PHE A 264 20.89 0.93 -11.59
C PHE A 264 19.45 1.37 -11.86
N GLY A 265 18.51 0.67 -11.23
CA GLY A 265 17.13 1.12 -11.08
C GLY A 265 16.77 1.27 -9.62
N ALA A 266 15.84 2.17 -9.30
CA ALA A 266 15.33 2.33 -7.95
C ALA A 266 14.80 1.01 -7.35
N TYR A 267 14.35 0.09 -8.20
CA TYR A 267 13.88 -1.24 -7.81
C TYR A 267 14.96 -2.12 -7.14
N PHE A 268 16.25 -1.84 -7.36
CA PHE A 268 17.36 -2.53 -6.67
C PHE A 268 17.25 -2.39 -5.15
N LEU A 269 16.71 -1.26 -4.68
CA LEU A 269 16.63 -0.92 -3.26
C LEU A 269 15.43 -1.54 -2.54
N ILE A 270 14.46 -2.10 -3.27
CA ILE A 270 13.19 -2.58 -2.71
C ILE A 270 13.40 -3.65 -1.62
N PRO A 271 14.24 -4.68 -1.79
CA PRO A 271 14.50 -5.66 -0.74
C PRO A 271 15.06 -5.03 0.54
N MET A 272 15.99 -4.07 0.41
CA MET A 272 16.58 -3.36 1.53
C MET A 272 15.54 -2.48 2.25
N LEU A 273 14.68 -1.79 1.49
CA LEU A 273 13.60 -0.96 2.05
C LEU A 273 12.51 -1.81 2.74
N LEU A 274 12.17 -2.97 2.18
CA LEU A 274 11.24 -3.92 2.81
C LEU A 274 11.80 -4.48 4.12
N VAL A 275 13.07 -4.86 4.16
CA VAL A 275 13.73 -5.27 5.41
C VAL A 275 13.75 -4.12 6.42
N THR A 276 14.05 -2.91 5.97
CA THR A 276 14.04 -1.73 6.85
C THR A 276 12.64 -1.48 7.40
N ALA A 277 11.61 -1.55 6.57
CA ALA A 277 10.22 -1.45 7.00
C ALA A 277 9.86 -2.56 7.99
N PHE A 278 10.26 -3.80 7.74
CA PHE A 278 10.07 -4.92 8.67
C PHE A 278 10.72 -4.66 10.03
N LEU A 279 11.96 -4.18 10.07
CA LEU A 279 12.66 -3.83 11.31
C LEU A 279 11.98 -2.66 12.03
N VAL A 280 11.53 -1.63 11.31
CA VAL A 280 10.76 -0.51 11.90
C VAL A 280 9.43 -1.00 12.46
N TYR A 281 8.75 -1.91 11.77
CA TYR A 281 7.51 -2.53 12.24
C TYR A 281 7.73 -3.33 13.53
N GLU A 282 8.74 -4.21 13.56
CA GLU A 282 9.09 -5.00 14.75
C GLU A 282 9.53 -4.12 15.92
N GLY A 283 10.28 -3.05 15.63
CA GLY A 283 10.62 -2.04 16.61
C GLY A 283 9.37 -1.40 17.19
N ALA A 284 8.53 -0.80 16.34
CA ALA A 284 7.30 -0.14 16.77
C ALA A 284 6.38 -1.08 17.58
N ARG A 285 6.32 -2.36 17.20
CA ARG A 285 5.61 -3.39 17.96
C ARG A 285 6.19 -3.61 19.35
N SER A 286 7.52 -3.77 19.47
CA SER A 286 8.20 -3.93 20.77
C SER A 286 7.98 -2.74 21.72
N ALA A 287 7.76 -1.55 21.16
CA ALA A 287 7.47 -0.32 21.90
C ALA A 287 5.97 0.00 22.00
N HIS A 288 5.08 -0.92 21.58
CA HIS A 288 3.63 -0.74 21.58
C HIS A 288 3.13 0.55 20.88
N ARG A 289 3.84 1.01 19.84
CA ARG A 289 3.50 2.23 19.08
C ARG A 289 2.64 1.92 17.85
N THR A 290 1.34 1.74 18.06
CA THR A 290 0.35 1.42 17.01
C THR A 290 0.30 2.45 15.89
N ASN A 291 0.42 3.75 16.20
CA ASN A 291 0.41 4.82 15.20
C ASN A 291 1.57 4.70 14.20
N VAL A 292 2.76 4.30 14.68
CA VAL A 292 3.93 4.11 13.81
C VAL A 292 3.75 2.86 12.94
N MET A 293 3.20 1.78 13.50
CA MET A 293 2.91 0.56 12.74
C MET A 293 1.89 0.84 11.62
N THR A 294 0.79 1.53 11.94
CA THR A 294 -0.23 1.91 10.95
C THR A 294 0.32 2.89 9.92
N GLY A 295 1.05 3.93 10.35
CA GLY A 295 1.68 4.89 9.44
C GLY A 295 2.65 4.21 8.47
N LEU A 296 3.47 3.27 8.94
CA LEU A 296 4.35 2.48 8.10
C LEU A 296 3.58 1.66 7.06
N LEU A 297 2.51 0.97 7.48
CA LEU A 297 1.66 0.19 6.56
C LEU A 297 1.01 1.07 5.48
N TRP A 298 0.69 2.33 5.77
CA TRP A 298 0.21 3.28 4.78
C TRP A 298 1.31 3.78 3.82
N CYS A 299 2.56 3.82 4.26
CA CYS A 299 3.69 4.23 3.43
C CYS A 299 4.22 3.11 2.52
N LEU A 300 4.00 1.83 2.87
CA LEU A 300 4.49 0.68 2.11
C LEU A 300 4.16 0.70 0.59
N PRO A 301 2.96 1.15 0.13
CA PRO A 301 2.64 1.19 -1.30
C PRO A 301 3.53 2.13 -2.11
N VAL A 302 4.23 3.08 -1.48
CA VAL A 302 5.22 3.95 -2.15
C VAL A 302 6.33 3.12 -2.81
N LEU A 303 6.61 1.91 -2.31
CA LEU A 303 7.60 1.01 -2.93
C LEU A 303 7.19 0.58 -4.35
N LEU A 304 5.90 0.58 -4.70
CA LEU A 304 5.45 0.32 -6.07
C LEU A 304 5.93 1.41 -7.05
N LEU A 305 6.09 2.65 -6.59
CA LEU A 305 6.63 3.73 -7.41
C LEU A 305 8.12 3.52 -7.71
N LEU A 306 8.88 3.00 -6.73
CA LEU A 306 10.29 2.64 -6.91
C LEU A 306 10.48 1.42 -7.82
N ALA A 307 9.45 0.58 -7.95
CA ALA A 307 9.46 -0.58 -8.83
C ALA A 307 9.30 -0.22 -10.32
N VAL A 308 8.84 0.99 -10.62
CA VAL A 308 8.67 1.47 -12.00
C VAL A 308 10.05 1.81 -12.59
N PRO A 309 10.41 1.25 -13.76
CA PRO A 309 11.70 1.52 -14.39
C PRO A 309 11.77 2.97 -14.90
N THR A 310 12.81 3.71 -14.53
CA THR A 310 13.05 5.09 -14.97
C THR A 310 14.28 5.25 -15.87
N GLY A 311 15.12 4.22 -15.98
CA GLY A 311 16.35 4.26 -16.78
C GLY A 311 16.08 4.19 -18.29
N THR A 312 16.79 5.02 -19.05
CA THR A 312 16.68 5.08 -20.52
C THR A 312 17.92 4.58 -21.25
N SER A 313 19.02 4.30 -20.54
CA SER A 313 20.26 3.81 -21.14
C SER A 313 20.07 2.41 -21.74
N LEU A 314 20.82 2.11 -22.80
CA LEU A 314 20.75 0.81 -23.48
C LEU A 314 21.11 -0.34 -22.51
N ASP A 315 22.13 -0.15 -21.67
CA ASP A 315 22.57 -1.16 -20.71
C ASP A 315 21.55 -1.35 -19.58
N PHE A 316 20.87 -0.29 -19.12
CA PHE A 316 19.72 -0.42 -18.22
C PHE A 316 18.62 -1.27 -18.86
N GLN A 317 18.24 -0.99 -20.11
CA GLN A 317 17.18 -1.71 -20.80
C GLN A 317 17.56 -3.19 -21.04
N ARG A 318 18.80 -3.46 -21.43
CA ARG A 318 19.34 -4.83 -21.58
C ARG A 318 19.24 -5.60 -20.26
N PHE A 319 19.75 -5.04 -19.17
CA PHE A 319 19.69 -5.70 -17.85
C PHE A 319 18.25 -5.84 -17.36
N PHE A 320 17.42 -4.80 -17.47
CA PHE A 320 16.01 -4.84 -17.05
C PHE A 320 15.20 -5.90 -17.80
N ASN A 321 15.46 -6.08 -19.11
CA ASN A 321 14.85 -7.15 -19.90
C ASN A 321 15.30 -8.53 -19.42
N ALA A 322 16.60 -8.73 -19.16
CA ALA A 322 17.14 -9.98 -18.62
C ALA A 322 16.61 -10.27 -17.20
N PHE A 323 16.47 -9.25 -16.37
CA PHE A 323 15.86 -9.36 -15.04
C PHE A 323 14.40 -9.78 -15.15
N THR A 324 13.63 -9.12 -16.01
CA THR A 324 12.19 -9.39 -16.18
C THR A 324 11.95 -10.79 -16.73
N SER A 325 12.80 -11.28 -17.64
CA SER A 325 12.64 -12.63 -18.21
C SER A 325 12.96 -13.74 -17.21
N ILE A 326 13.86 -13.51 -16.24
CA ILE A 326 14.28 -14.51 -15.25
C ILE A 326 13.42 -14.44 -13.98
N CYS A 327 13.20 -13.24 -13.46
CA CYS A 327 12.57 -13.03 -12.15
C CYS A 327 11.10 -12.57 -12.25
N GLY A 328 10.67 -12.10 -13.41
CA GLY A 328 9.44 -11.30 -13.56
C GLY A 328 9.67 -9.82 -13.27
N SER A 329 8.67 -8.99 -13.57
CA SER A 329 8.79 -7.55 -13.45
C SER A 329 8.98 -7.13 -11.99
N PRO A 330 9.80 -6.10 -11.70
CA PRO A 330 9.96 -5.62 -10.34
C PRO A 330 8.65 -5.17 -9.69
N LEU A 331 7.71 -4.62 -10.48
CA LEU A 331 6.39 -4.21 -10.01
C LEU A 331 5.58 -5.41 -9.48
N TRP A 332 5.57 -6.52 -10.22
CA TRP A 332 4.90 -7.76 -9.82
C TRP A 332 5.53 -8.38 -8.56
N LEU A 333 6.87 -8.45 -8.51
CA LEU A 333 7.59 -8.94 -7.32
C LEU A 333 7.34 -8.08 -6.08
N THR A 334 7.28 -6.76 -6.26
CA THR A 334 7.02 -5.81 -5.18
C THR A 334 5.60 -5.96 -4.66
N ALA A 335 4.61 -6.15 -5.54
CA ALA A 335 3.23 -6.40 -5.14
C ALA A 335 3.09 -7.69 -4.31
N TRP A 336 3.79 -8.76 -4.68
CA TRP A 336 3.86 -9.99 -3.87
C TRP A 336 4.49 -9.77 -2.50
N ALA A 337 5.63 -9.07 -2.46
CA ALA A 337 6.30 -8.77 -1.21
C ALA A 337 5.43 -7.91 -0.27
N LEU A 338 4.73 -6.91 -0.83
CA LEU A 338 3.76 -6.09 -0.10
C LEU A 338 2.59 -6.91 0.43
N LEU A 339 2.02 -7.79 -0.41
CA LEU A 339 0.95 -8.71 0.02
C LEU A 339 1.41 -9.57 1.20
N PHE A 340 2.63 -10.11 1.16
CA PHE A 340 3.20 -10.89 2.26
C PHE A 340 3.37 -10.04 3.53
N CYS A 341 3.89 -8.82 3.42
CA CYS A 341 4.01 -7.89 4.55
C CYS A 341 2.65 -7.57 5.19
N TYR A 342 1.64 -7.26 4.38
CA TYR A 342 0.28 -6.99 4.86
C TYR A 342 -0.37 -8.23 5.47
N ALA A 343 -0.20 -9.41 4.86
CA ALA A 343 -0.72 -10.66 5.39
C ALA A 343 -0.08 -10.99 6.75
N ALA A 344 1.25 -10.86 6.86
CA ALA A 344 1.96 -11.05 8.12
C ALA A 344 1.49 -10.06 9.21
N ALA A 345 1.31 -8.78 8.87
CA ALA A 345 0.80 -7.77 9.80
C ALA A 345 -0.66 -8.05 10.19
N TRP A 346 -1.49 -8.52 9.26
CA TRP A 346 -2.88 -8.90 9.51
C TRP A 346 -3.00 -10.11 10.43
N LEU A 347 -2.21 -11.17 10.19
CA LEU A 347 -2.15 -12.36 11.07
C LEU A 347 -1.69 -12.01 12.50
N ARG A 348 -0.99 -10.88 12.66
CA ARG A 348 -0.55 -10.35 13.95
C ARG A 348 -1.55 -9.36 14.59
N GLY A 349 -2.73 -9.17 13.99
CA GLY A 349 -3.81 -8.35 14.53
C GLY A 349 -3.65 -6.85 14.29
N GLN A 350 -2.79 -6.41 13.37
CA GLN A 350 -2.62 -4.98 13.11
C GLN A 350 -3.83 -4.41 12.36
N SER A 351 -4.40 -3.32 12.88
CA SER A 351 -5.51 -2.60 12.23
C SER A 351 -5.06 -2.01 10.89
N GLY A 352 -5.95 -2.08 9.89
CA GLY A 352 -5.68 -1.59 8.53
C GLY A 352 -4.87 -2.54 7.63
N ALA A 353 -4.12 -3.50 8.18
CA ALA A 353 -3.34 -4.45 7.38
C ALA A 353 -4.23 -5.28 6.43
N TYR A 354 -5.45 -5.61 6.87
CA TYR A 354 -6.44 -6.31 6.06
C TYR A 354 -6.82 -5.56 4.77
N ALA A 355 -6.94 -4.23 4.83
CA ALA A 355 -7.20 -3.42 3.64
C ALA A 355 -6.02 -3.50 2.64
N GLY A 356 -4.78 -3.56 3.16
CA GLY A 356 -3.60 -3.80 2.35
C GLY A 356 -3.57 -5.19 1.70
N VAL A 357 -4.06 -6.23 2.38
CA VAL A 357 -4.20 -7.59 1.79
C VAL A 357 -5.21 -7.58 0.64
N ILE A 358 -6.37 -6.94 0.82
CA ILE A 358 -7.38 -6.78 -0.22
C ILE A 358 -6.82 -6.00 -1.41
N GLY A 359 -6.22 -4.83 -1.16
CA GLY A 359 -5.64 -3.98 -2.19
C GLY A 359 -4.50 -4.66 -2.93
N GLY A 360 -3.62 -5.37 -2.22
CA GLY A 360 -2.53 -6.15 -2.80
C GLY A 360 -3.03 -7.32 -3.65
N THR A 361 -4.07 -8.04 -3.21
CA THR A 361 -4.68 -9.14 -3.98
C THR A 361 -5.36 -8.61 -5.25
N LEU A 362 -6.09 -7.50 -5.15
CA LEU A 362 -6.69 -6.84 -6.30
C LEU A 362 -5.61 -6.37 -7.29
N LEU A 363 -4.55 -5.73 -6.81
CA LEU A 363 -3.44 -5.30 -7.64
C LEU A 363 -2.76 -6.49 -8.34
N LEU A 364 -2.46 -7.57 -7.61
CA LEU A 364 -1.90 -8.80 -8.18
C LEU A 364 -2.83 -9.50 -9.17
N SER A 365 -4.15 -9.30 -9.07
CA SER A 365 -5.06 -9.79 -10.11
C SER A 365 -4.82 -9.10 -11.45
N MET A 366 -4.35 -7.84 -11.46
CA MET A 366 -4.12 -7.03 -12.66
C MET A 366 -2.65 -7.05 -13.14
N LEU A 367 -1.73 -7.50 -12.29
CA LEU A 367 -0.30 -7.58 -12.60
C LEU A 367 0.09 -8.97 -13.12
N SER A 368 0.80 -8.98 -14.24
CA SER A 368 1.48 -10.16 -14.77
C SER A 368 2.99 -10.04 -14.57
N PRO A 369 3.75 -11.16 -14.63
CA PRO A 369 5.22 -11.12 -14.62
C PRO A 369 5.81 -10.22 -15.71
N ASP A 370 5.08 -9.95 -16.80
CA ASP A 370 5.53 -9.10 -17.90
C ASP A 370 5.09 -7.63 -17.77
N THR A 371 4.36 -7.26 -16.71
CA THR A 371 3.86 -5.88 -16.54
C THR A 371 4.97 -4.94 -16.11
N ARG A 372 5.53 -4.17 -17.05
CA ARG A 372 6.68 -3.27 -16.82
C ARG A 372 6.28 -1.87 -16.36
N MET A 373 5.08 -1.41 -16.76
CA MET A 373 4.58 -0.08 -16.44
C MET A 373 3.14 -0.13 -15.91
N LEU A 374 2.75 0.88 -15.12
CA LEU A 374 1.38 1.02 -14.59
C LEU A 374 0.33 1.22 -15.70
N THR A 375 0.75 1.69 -16.88
CA THR A 375 -0.13 1.82 -18.06
C THR A 375 -0.38 0.48 -18.76
N GLN A 376 0.40 -0.56 -18.43
CA GLN A 376 0.31 -1.91 -19.02
C GLN A 376 -0.43 -2.90 -18.10
N LEU A 377 -1.29 -2.40 -17.20
CA LEU A 377 -2.09 -3.27 -16.34
C LEU A 377 -2.98 -4.17 -17.20
N SER A 378 -2.91 -5.47 -16.93
CA SER A 378 -3.74 -6.46 -17.61
C SER A 378 -5.15 -6.47 -17.03
N ALA A 379 -6.10 -7.04 -17.77
CA ALA A 379 -7.42 -7.33 -17.23
C ALA A 379 -7.28 -8.23 -15.98
N PRO A 380 -8.08 -8.01 -14.92
CA PRO A 380 -7.99 -8.81 -13.70
C PRO A 380 -8.11 -10.31 -13.97
N SER A 381 -7.16 -11.10 -13.47
CA SER A 381 -7.18 -12.55 -13.59
C SER A 381 -8.36 -13.15 -12.79
N PRO A 382 -9.07 -14.15 -13.35
CA PRO A 382 -10.16 -14.82 -12.64
C PRO A 382 -9.72 -15.40 -11.29
N ALA A 383 -8.52 -16.00 -11.24
CA ALA A 383 -7.97 -16.57 -10.01
C ALA A 383 -7.74 -15.51 -8.92
N GLY A 384 -7.20 -14.34 -9.27
CA GLY A 384 -7.00 -13.24 -8.32
C GLY A 384 -8.33 -12.69 -7.80
N LEU A 385 -9.33 -12.55 -8.67
CA LEU A 385 -10.68 -12.12 -8.27
C LEU A 385 -11.41 -13.15 -7.39
N LEU A 386 -11.23 -14.45 -7.64
CA LEU A 386 -11.76 -15.51 -6.76
C LEU A 386 -11.07 -15.50 -5.39
N ALA A 387 -9.74 -15.33 -5.35
CA ALA A 387 -9.02 -15.19 -4.09
C ALA A 387 -9.51 -13.96 -3.29
N LEU A 388 -9.70 -12.82 -3.98
CA LEU A 388 -10.28 -11.62 -3.39
C LEU A 388 -11.70 -11.87 -2.86
N SER A 389 -12.53 -12.59 -3.63
CA SER A 389 -13.87 -12.98 -3.19
C SER A 389 -13.85 -13.80 -1.91
N GLY A 390 -12.97 -14.80 -1.82
CA GLY A 390 -12.79 -15.62 -0.61
C GLY A 390 -12.31 -14.81 0.59
N LEU A 391 -11.34 -13.91 0.38
CA LEU A 391 -10.84 -13.01 1.43
C LEU A 391 -11.95 -12.13 2.00
N LEU A 392 -12.80 -11.54 1.14
CA LEU A 392 -13.91 -10.68 1.55
C LEU A 392 -15.08 -11.47 2.17
N PHE A 393 -15.29 -12.72 1.75
CA PHE A 393 -16.38 -13.57 2.23
C PHE A 393 -16.25 -13.89 3.73
N VAL A 394 -15.06 -14.29 4.18
CA VAL A 394 -14.82 -14.73 5.57
C VAL A 394 -15.22 -13.67 6.62
N PRO A 395 -14.76 -12.41 6.56
CA PRO A 395 -15.18 -11.38 7.51
C PRO A 395 -16.62 -10.95 7.26
N GLY A 396 -17.11 -10.94 6.01
CA GLY A 396 -18.51 -10.66 5.72
C GLY A 396 -19.46 -11.63 6.41
N TRP A 397 -19.12 -12.93 6.40
CA TRP A 397 -19.87 -13.96 7.09
C TRP A 397 -19.72 -13.86 8.61
N ARG A 398 -18.48 -13.78 9.13
CA ARG A 398 -18.22 -13.75 10.58
C ARG A 398 -18.82 -12.53 11.28
N HIS A 399 -18.83 -11.38 10.62
CA HIS A 399 -19.35 -10.13 11.18
C HIS A 399 -20.78 -9.81 10.69
N ALA A 400 -21.43 -10.72 9.96
CA ALA A 400 -22.75 -10.50 9.35
C ALA A 400 -22.85 -9.16 8.62
N SER A 401 -21.80 -8.80 7.87
CA SER A 401 -21.67 -7.49 7.23
C SER A 401 -21.93 -7.60 5.74
N SER A 402 -23.03 -7.01 5.30
CA SER A 402 -23.46 -7.04 3.91
C SER A 402 -22.49 -6.33 2.96
N ARG A 403 -21.72 -5.33 3.45
CA ARG A 403 -20.72 -4.59 2.65
C ARG A 403 -19.60 -5.51 2.15
N TRP A 404 -19.07 -6.34 3.06
CA TRP A 404 -18.00 -7.29 2.75
C TRP A 404 -18.50 -8.42 1.84
N LEU A 405 -19.70 -8.95 2.13
CA LEU A 405 -20.33 -9.97 1.30
C LEU A 405 -20.69 -9.45 -0.11
N LEU A 406 -21.10 -8.18 -0.24
CA LEU A 406 -21.31 -7.55 -1.54
C LEU A 406 -20.00 -7.45 -2.32
N GLY A 407 -18.91 -7.01 -1.68
CA GLY A 407 -17.58 -6.99 -2.29
C GLY A 407 -17.17 -8.39 -2.78
N SER A 408 -17.38 -9.41 -1.94
CA SER A 408 -17.13 -10.81 -2.29
C SER A 408 -17.95 -11.28 -3.50
N LEU A 409 -19.25 -10.96 -3.55
CA LEU A 409 -20.14 -11.27 -4.65
C LEU A 409 -19.70 -10.58 -5.95
N ILE A 410 -19.38 -9.29 -5.89
CA ILE A 410 -18.92 -8.53 -7.07
C ILE A 410 -17.62 -9.12 -7.61
N SER A 411 -16.65 -9.42 -6.74
CA SER A 411 -15.39 -10.06 -7.16
C SER A 411 -15.63 -11.44 -7.76
N MET A 412 -16.52 -12.25 -7.20
CA MET A 412 -16.89 -13.56 -7.76
C MET A 412 -17.53 -13.44 -9.14
N VAL A 413 -18.51 -12.55 -9.30
CA VAL A 413 -19.19 -12.32 -10.59
C VAL A 413 -18.20 -11.81 -11.63
N ALA A 414 -17.32 -10.88 -11.27
CA ALA A 414 -16.26 -10.40 -12.14
C ALA A 414 -15.31 -11.55 -12.55
N ALA A 415 -14.96 -12.44 -11.63
CA ALA A 415 -14.13 -13.60 -11.94
C ALA A 415 -14.81 -14.55 -12.94
N VAL A 416 -16.09 -14.84 -12.76
CA VAL A 416 -16.89 -15.66 -13.68
C VAL A 416 -17.00 -14.98 -15.05
N TYR A 417 -17.24 -13.67 -15.08
CA TYR A 417 -17.33 -12.90 -16.32
C TYR A 417 -16.03 -12.95 -17.14
N VAL A 418 -14.88 -12.72 -16.49
CA VAL A 418 -13.58 -12.77 -17.14
C VAL A 418 -13.18 -14.21 -17.50
N GLY A 419 -13.45 -15.19 -16.63
CA GLY A 419 -13.13 -16.60 -16.89
C GLY A 419 -13.97 -17.21 -18.01
N ALA A 420 -15.21 -16.77 -18.17
CA ALA A 420 -16.11 -17.21 -19.23
C ALA A 420 -15.77 -16.63 -20.61
N VAL A 421 -14.76 -15.75 -20.71
CA VAL A 421 -14.42 -15.07 -21.98
C VAL A 421 -14.18 -16.04 -23.13
N GLN A 422 -13.57 -17.19 -22.85
CA GLN A 422 -13.25 -18.21 -23.85
C GLN A 422 -14.39 -19.21 -24.12
N LEU A 423 -15.39 -19.30 -23.22
CA LEU A 423 -16.42 -20.34 -23.26
C LEU A 423 -17.76 -19.84 -23.79
N LEU A 424 -18.06 -18.56 -23.63
CA LEU A 424 -19.36 -17.98 -23.94
C LEU A 424 -19.26 -16.75 -24.85
N PRO A 425 -20.21 -16.56 -25.79
CA PRO A 425 -20.34 -15.32 -26.54
C PRO A 425 -20.51 -14.11 -25.61
N SER A 426 -20.07 -12.93 -26.05
CA SER A 426 -20.06 -11.69 -25.25
C SER A 426 -21.41 -11.36 -24.62
N GLU A 427 -22.50 -11.57 -25.36
CA GLU A 427 -23.88 -11.30 -24.93
C GLU A 427 -24.29 -12.18 -23.74
N TRP A 428 -23.96 -13.47 -23.80
CA TRP A 428 -24.27 -14.43 -22.76
C TRP A 428 -23.48 -14.17 -21.48
N ARG A 429 -22.23 -13.72 -21.60
CA ARG A 429 -21.39 -13.40 -20.43
C ARG A 429 -22.00 -12.28 -19.61
N LEU A 430 -22.45 -11.21 -20.27
CA LEU A 430 -23.06 -10.06 -19.57
C LEU A 430 -24.37 -10.46 -18.90
N GLN A 431 -25.21 -11.23 -19.59
CA GLN A 431 -26.47 -11.70 -19.03
C GLN A 431 -26.27 -12.64 -17.85
N LEU A 432 -25.38 -13.63 -17.98
CA LEU A 432 -25.06 -14.55 -16.89
C LEU A 432 -24.53 -13.78 -15.67
N ALA A 433 -23.57 -12.86 -15.88
CA ALA A 433 -23.02 -12.05 -14.80
C ALA A 433 -24.09 -11.19 -14.11
N ALA A 434 -24.99 -10.57 -14.88
CA ALA A 434 -26.08 -9.76 -14.33
C ALA A 434 -27.08 -10.59 -13.51
N HIS A 435 -27.41 -11.81 -13.96
CA HIS A 435 -28.32 -12.71 -13.23
C HIS A 435 -27.67 -13.28 -11.97
N VAL A 436 -26.40 -13.68 -12.02
CA VAL A 436 -25.67 -14.15 -10.82
C VAL A 436 -25.53 -13.01 -9.81
N LEU A 437 -25.23 -11.79 -10.27
CA LEU A 437 -25.19 -10.62 -9.40
C LEU A 437 -26.56 -10.36 -8.78
N LEU A 438 -27.64 -10.32 -9.57
CA LEU A 438 -28.99 -10.13 -9.07
C LEU A 438 -29.35 -11.21 -8.02
N LEU A 439 -29.15 -12.48 -8.33
CA LEU A 439 -29.44 -13.58 -7.41
C LEU A 439 -28.67 -13.42 -6.10
N GLY A 440 -27.37 -13.10 -6.17
CA GLY A 440 -26.56 -12.84 -4.99
C GLY A 440 -27.06 -11.64 -4.19
N LEU A 441 -27.47 -10.55 -4.85
CA LEU A 441 -28.05 -9.38 -4.18
C LEU A 441 -29.36 -9.74 -3.46
N LEU A 442 -30.24 -10.52 -4.09
CA LEU A 442 -31.49 -10.98 -3.48
C LEU A 442 -31.24 -11.90 -2.28
N LEU A 443 -30.25 -12.80 -2.37
CA LEU A 443 -29.86 -13.64 -1.25
C LEU A 443 -29.31 -12.80 -0.09
N LEU A 444 -28.45 -11.81 -0.38
CA LEU A 444 -27.93 -10.89 0.63
C LEU A 444 -29.05 -10.11 1.31
N THR A 445 -30.07 -9.68 0.55
CA THR A 445 -31.20 -8.91 1.11
C THR A 445 -32.15 -9.72 1.97
N VAL A 446 -32.18 -11.03 1.78
CA VAL A 446 -32.96 -11.95 2.62
C VAL A 446 -32.16 -12.39 3.85
N LEU A 447 -30.87 -12.66 3.69
CA LEU A 447 -30.04 -13.23 4.76
C LEU A 447 -29.55 -12.19 5.76
N MET A 448 -29.33 -10.93 5.32
CA MET A 448 -28.75 -9.87 6.15
C MET A 448 -29.80 -8.82 6.51
N SER A 449 -29.69 -8.22 7.69
CA SER A 449 -30.66 -7.24 8.21
C SER A 449 -30.05 -5.87 8.53
N ASP A 450 -28.83 -5.58 8.05
CA ASP A 450 -28.14 -4.32 8.35
C ASP A 450 -28.68 -3.14 7.51
N ALA A 451 -28.35 -1.91 7.93
CA ALA A 451 -28.84 -0.70 7.27
C ALA A 451 -28.44 -0.62 5.79
N PHE A 452 -27.26 -1.13 5.44
CA PHE A 452 -26.77 -1.17 4.07
C PHE A 452 -27.59 -2.13 3.20
N THR A 453 -28.04 -3.26 3.75
CA THR A 453 -28.92 -4.19 3.06
C THR A 453 -30.25 -3.57 2.63
N ARG A 454 -30.78 -2.60 3.39
CA ARG A 454 -31.98 -1.85 2.97
C ARG A 454 -31.74 -1.07 1.67
N VAL A 455 -30.60 -0.39 1.56
CA VAL A 455 -30.20 0.28 0.31
C VAL A 455 -30.01 -0.75 -0.81
N LEU A 456 -29.37 -1.87 -0.49
CA LEU A 456 -29.14 -2.96 -1.44
C LEU A 456 -30.45 -3.56 -1.98
N SER A 457 -31.49 -3.63 -1.16
CA SER A 457 -32.81 -4.13 -1.58
C SER A 457 -33.48 -3.23 -2.62
N HIS A 458 -33.28 -1.92 -2.54
CA HIS A 458 -33.74 -0.98 -3.57
C HIS A 458 -32.96 -1.14 -4.88
N ILE A 459 -31.64 -1.30 -4.79
CA ILE A 459 -30.77 -1.54 -5.96
C ILE A 459 -31.14 -2.86 -6.63
N ALA A 460 -31.32 -3.93 -5.86
CA ALA A 460 -31.71 -5.25 -6.36
C ALA A 460 -33.10 -5.22 -7.03
N ALA A 461 -34.08 -4.55 -6.41
CA ALA A 461 -35.40 -4.34 -6.99
C ALA A 461 -35.34 -3.58 -8.33
N GLY A 462 -34.55 -2.51 -8.39
CA GLY A 462 -34.32 -1.75 -9.62
C GLY A 462 -33.64 -2.57 -10.71
N LEU A 463 -32.59 -3.32 -10.35
CA LEU A 463 -31.88 -4.21 -11.28
C LEU A 463 -32.80 -5.31 -11.83
N MET A 464 -33.67 -5.88 -10.99
CA MET A 464 -34.62 -6.90 -11.42
C MET A 464 -35.66 -6.35 -12.42
N LEU A 465 -36.15 -5.12 -12.19
CA LEU A 465 -37.00 -4.42 -13.14
C LEU A 465 -36.29 -4.16 -14.45
N TYR A 466 -35.05 -3.66 -14.38
CA TYR A 466 -34.23 -3.40 -15.57
C TYR A 466 -34.01 -4.66 -16.41
N LEU A 467 -33.62 -5.78 -15.77
CA LEU A 467 -33.40 -7.05 -16.46
C LEU A 467 -34.70 -7.60 -17.08
N SER A 468 -35.82 -7.53 -16.34
CA SER A 468 -37.12 -7.97 -16.86
C SER A 468 -37.58 -7.13 -18.05
N PHE A 469 -37.36 -5.82 -18.00
CA PHE A 469 -37.64 -4.91 -19.11
C PHE A 469 -36.72 -5.17 -20.30
N ASN A 470 -35.43 -5.40 -20.07
CA ASN A 470 -34.46 -5.68 -21.13
C ASN A 470 -34.82 -6.96 -21.88
N VAL A 471 -35.16 -8.04 -21.16
CA VAL A 471 -35.64 -9.30 -21.75
C VAL A 471 -36.97 -9.12 -22.49
N ALA A 472 -37.85 -8.24 -22.01
CA ALA A 472 -39.10 -7.89 -22.71
C ALA A 472 -38.85 -7.22 -24.06
N ALA A 473 -37.96 -6.21 -24.06
CA ALA A 473 -37.80 -5.28 -25.16
C ALA A 473 -36.91 -5.84 -26.27
N ASN A 474 -35.83 -6.53 -25.89
CA ASN A 474 -34.81 -7.00 -26.83
C ASN A 474 -34.92 -8.50 -27.12
N GLY A 475 -35.81 -9.21 -26.42
CA GLY A 475 -35.76 -10.67 -26.37
C GLY A 475 -34.51 -11.16 -25.63
N MET A 476 -34.34 -12.47 -25.57
CA MET A 476 -33.06 -13.07 -25.20
C MET A 476 -32.21 -13.25 -26.48
N PRO A 477 -30.87 -13.29 -26.38
CA PRO A 477 -29.97 -13.52 -27.52
C PRO A 477 -30.11 -14.91 -28.14
N VAL A 478 -30.89 -15.78 -27.51
CA VAL A 478 -31.39 -17.03 -28.08
C VAL A 478 -32.79 -16.75 -28.61
N ASP A 479 -33.15 -17.32 -29.76
CA ASP A 479 -34.52 -17.41 -30.28
C ASP A 479 -35.45 -18.18 -29.31
N LEU A 480 -35.54 -17.73 -28.06
CA LEU A 480 -36.42 -18.24 -27.05
C LEU A 480 -37.83 -17.93 -27.51
N SER A 481 -38.65 -18.97 -27.52
CA SER A 481 -40.07 -18.82 -27.77
C SER A 481 -40.65 -17.72 -26.88
N ARG A 482 -41.63 -16.98 -27.40
CA ARG A 482 -42.31 -15.91 -26.64
C ARG A 482 -42.88 -16.42 -25.30
N LEU A 483 -43.23 -17.71 -25.23
CA LEU A 483 -43.63 -18.38 -24.00
C LEU A 483 -42.53 -18.38 -22.94
N ALA A 484 -41.27 -18.61 -23.31
CA ALA A 484 -40.15 -18.58 -22.38
C ALA A 484 -39.92 -17.17 -21.80
N VAL A 485 -40.12 -16.11 -22.59
CA VAL A 485 -40.09 -14.72 -22.10
C VAL A 485 -41.20 -14.48 -21.07
N SER A 486 -42.43 -14.95 -21.33
CA SER A 486 -43.54 -14.85 -20.37
C SER A 486 -43.28 -15.62 -19.08
N PHE A 487 -42.73 -16.85 -19.16
CA PHE A 487 -42.34 -17.62 -17.98
C PHE A 487 -41.21 -16.97 -17.20
N TYR A 488 -40.24 -16.36 -17.88
CA TYR A 488 -39.17 -15.61 -17.23
C TYR A 488 -39.74 -14.44 -16.42
N MET A 489 -40.63 -13.63 -17.00
CA MET A 489 -41.27 -12.51 -16.29
C MET A 489 -42.11 -12.98 -15.10
N LEU A 490 -42.89 -14.06 -15.28
CA LEU A 490 -43.67 -14.64 -14.19
C LEU A 490 -42.75 -15.14 -13.06
N GLY A 491 -41.65 -15.78 -13.42
CA GLY A 491 -40.61 -16.24 -12.50
C GLY A 491 -40.00 -15.09 -11.70
N THR A 492 -39.59 -14.00 -12.36
CA THR A 492 -39.04 -12.83 -11.66
C THR A 492 -40.10 -12.14 -10.79
N THR A 493 -41.37 -12.14 -11.18
CA THR A 493 -42.47 -11.62 -10.35
C THR A 493 -42.67 -12.44 -9.08
N VAL A 494 -42.65 -13.77 -9.19
CA VAL A 494 -42.77 -14.69 -8.04
C VAL A 494 -41.58 -14.51 -7.10
N VAL A 495 -40.36 -14.36 -7.65
CA VAL A 495 -39.15 -14.08 -6.86
C VAL A 495 -39.26 -12.74 -6.14
N ALA A 496 -39.71 -11.66 -6.82
CA ALA A 496 -39.96 -10.37 -6.15
C ALA A 496 -40.93 -10.50 -4.99
N TRP A 497 -42.04 -11.21 -5.19
CA TRP A 497 -43.05 -11.40 -4.16
C TRP A 497 -42.48 -12.19 -2.96
N GLY A 498 -41.70 -13.24 -3.22
CA GLY A 498 -40.96 -13.97 -2.20
C GLY A 498 -39.98 -13.08 -1.43
N CYS A 499 -39.18 -12.28 -2.13
CA CYS A 499 -38.25 -11.32 -1.53
C CYS A 499 -38.97 -10.24 -0.73
N TRP A 500 -40.14 -9.75 -1.18
CA TRP A 500 -40.99 -8.84 -0.41
C TRP A 500 -41.46 -9.50 0.89
N LYS A 501 -41.95 -10.73 0.82
CA LYS A 501 -42.44 -11.47 2.00
C LYS A 501 -41.31 -11.69 3.03
N ALA A 502 -40.11 -12.01 2.56
CA ALA A 502 -38.94 -12.26 3.39
C ALA A 502 -38.34 -10.97 3.98
N SER A 503 -38.05 -9.97 3.15
CA SER A 503 -37.35 -8.73 3.56
C SER A 503 -38.27 -7.63 4.09
N ARG A 504 -39.59 -7.75 3.85
CA ARG A 504 -40.61 -6.70 4.10
C ARG A 504 -40.32 -5.36 3.42
N CYS A 505 -39.42 -5.33 2.42
CA CYS A 505 -39.10 -4.10 1.71
C CYS A 505 -40.17 -3.75 0.66
N PRO A 506 -40.82 -2.57 0.73
CA PRO A 506 -41.89 -2.20 -0.19
C PRO A 506 -41.42 -2.05 -1.64
N ALA A 507 -40.12 -1.89 -1.89
CA ALA A 507 -39.55 -1.81 -3.23
C ALA A 507 -39.93 -3.02 -4.09
N TYR A 508 -39.82 -4.22 -3.54
CA TYR A 508 -40.18 -5.45 -4.26
C TYR A 508 -41.66 -5.53 -4.58
N LEU A 509 -42.54 -4.94 -3.77
CA LEU A 509 -43.98 -4.87 -4.07
C LEU A 509 -44.25 -3.96 -5.27
N TRP A 510 -43.54 -2.83 -5.38
CA TRP A 510 -43.58 -1.99 -6.59
C TRP A 510 -43.11 -2.77 -7.82
N VAL A 511 -42.07 -3.59 -7.68
CA VAL A 511 -41.60 -4.45 -8.78
C VAL A 511 -42.69 -5.44 -9.21
N VAL A 512 -43.36 -6.12 -8.27
CA VAL A 512 -44.50 -7.01 -8.58
C VAL A 512 -45.57 -6.27 -9.36
N GLY A 513 -45.98 -5.08 -8.89
CA GLY A 513 -47.01 -4.29 -9.56
C GLY A 513 -46.62 -3.87 -10.97
N ILE A 514 -45.38 -3.40 -11.15
CA ILE A 514 -44.87 -2.97 -12.46
C ILE A 514 -44.73 -4.17 -13.40
N GLN A 515 -44.18 -5.30 -12.95
CA GLN A 515 -44.05 -6.50 -13.78
C GLN A 515 -45.40 -7.10 -14.14
N PHE A 516 -46.36 -7.14 -13.22
CA PHE A 516 -47.72 -7.59 -13.53
C PHE A 516 -48.37 -6.68 -14.59
N THR A 517 -48.14 -5.37 -14.50
CA THR A 517 -48.58 -4.40 -15.51
C THR A 517 -47.90 -4.66 -16.86
N GLN A 518 -46.59 -4.92 -16.87
CA GLN A 518 -45.83 -5.26 -18.09
C GLN A 518 -46.34 -6.56 -18.73
N ILE A 519 -46.56 -7.62 -17.95
CA ILE A 519 -47.11 -8.90 -18.44
C ILE A 519 -48.52 -8.68 -19.03
N THR A 520 -49.37 -7.92 -18.35
CA THR A 520 -50.73 -7.64 -18.82
C THR A 520 -50.72 -6.82 -20.11
N LEU A 521 -49.87 -5.79 -20.20
CA LEU A 521 -49.70 -4.99 -21.42
C LEU A 521 -49.14 -5.83 -22.57
N ALA A 522 -48.19 -6.73 -22.30
CA ALA A 522 -47.62 -7.63 -23.30
C ALA A 522 -48.68 -8.64 -23.81
N LEU A 523 -49.45 -9.26 -22.90
CA LEU A 523 -50.55 -10.15 -23.26
C LEU A 523 -51.65 -9.42 -24.04
N PHE A 524 -51.97 -8.19 -23.65
CA PHE A 524 -52.95 -7.35 -24.34
C PHE A 524 -52.45 -6.98 -25.75
N ALA A 525 -51.21 -6.49 -25.88
CA ALA A 525 -50.61 -6.18 -27.16
C ALA A 525 -50.53 -7.41 -28.07
N TRP A 526 -50.23 -8.58 -27.50
CA TRP A 526 -50.18 -9.83 -28.26
C TRP A 526 -51.58 -10.28 -28.71
N SER A 527 -52.55 -10.28 -27.80
CA SER A 527 -53.96 -10.58 -28.12
C SER A 527 -54.51 -9.60 -29.15
N TYR A 528 -54.09 -8.34 -29.08
CA TYR A 528 -54.44 -7.30 -30.03
C TYR A 528 -53.87 -7.58 -31.43
N LEU A 529 -52.57 -7.86 -31.52
CA LEU A 529 -51.90 -8.19 -32.78
C LEU A 529 -52.43 -9.48 -33.40
N TYR A 530 -52.70 -10.50 -32.59
CA TYR A 530 -53.29 -11.76 -33.05
C TYR A 530 -54.76 -11.58 -33.48
N GLY A 531 -55.54 -10.79 -32.74
CA GLY A 531 -56.91 -10.45 -33.11
C GLY A 531 -56.98 -9.65 -34.42
N ILE A 532 -56.01 -8.77 -34.70
CA ILE A 532 -55.91 -8.09 -36.00
C ILE A 532 -55.78 -9.11 -37.14
N THR A 533 -54.99 -10.17 -36.94
CA THR A 533 -54.80 -11.21 -37.96
C THR A 533 -56.03 -12.08 -38.19
N LEU A 534 -56.90 -12.25 -37.18
CA LEU A 534 -58.07 -13.11 -37.26
C LEU A 534 -59.37 -12.39 -37.66
N ILE A 535 -59.63 -11.19 -37.13
CA ILE A 535 -60.95 -10.53 -37.19
C ILE A 535 -60.89 -9.21 -37.97
N GLY A 536 -59.69 -8.77 -38.34
CA GLY A 536 -59.47 -7.54 -39.12
C GLY A 536 -59.33 -6.27 -38.27
N ARG A 537 -58.61 -5.29 -38.81
CA ARG A 537 -58.26 -4.02 -38.12
C ARG A 537 -59.46 -3.19 -37.63
N PRO A 538 -60.60 -3.06 -38.36
CA PRO A 538 -61.70 -2.20 -37.92
C PRO A 538 -62.38 -2.70 -36.63
N ALA A 539 -62.62 -4.01 -36.53
CA ALA A 539 -63.22 -4.62 -35.35
C ALA A 539 -62.32 -4.49 -34.11
N MET A 540 -61.02 -4.67 -34.30
CA MET A 540 -60.03 -4.50 -33.23
C MET A 540 -59.92 -3.05 -32.76
N PHE A 541 -60.04 -2.08 -33.66
CA PHE A 541 -60.04 -0.66 -33.30
C PHE A 541 -61.24 -0.29 -32.39
N SER A 542 -62.44 -0.78 -32.70
CA SER A 542 -63.63 -0.59 -31.84
C SER A 542 -63.46 -1.27 -30.47
N LEU A 543 -62.86 -2.46 -30.41
CA LEU A 543 -62.52 -3.15 -29.15
C LEU A 543 -61.49 -2.37 -28.32
N SER A 544 -60.47 -1.78 -28.94
CA SER A 544 -59.50 -0.93 -28.26
C SER A 544 -60.15 0.29 -27.62
N TRP A 545 -61.06 0.97 -28.33
CA TRP A 545 -61.81 2.10 -27.78
C TRP A 545 -62.70 1.68 -26.60
N GLY A 546 -63.38 0.54 -26.70
CA GLY A 546 -64.15 -0.01 -25.58
C GLY A 546 -63.28 -0.27 -24.34
N THR A 547 -62.09 -0.83 -24.53
CA THR A 547 -61.13 -1.10 -23.43
C THR A 547 -60.57 0.21 -22.84
N ALA A 548 -60.29 1.21 -23.68
CA ALA A 548 -59.84 2.54 -23.24
C ALA A 548 -60.91 3.27 -22.41
N PHE A 549 -62.17 3.25 -22.85
CA PHE A 549 -63.28 3.83 -22.09
C PHE A 549 -63.52 3.10 -20.76
N PHE A 550 -63.37 1.77 -20.74
CA PHE A 550 -63.42 0.99 -19.50
C PHE A 550 -62.29 1.39 -18.53
N GLY A 551 -61.06 1.54 -19.02
CA GLY A 551 -59.93 2.02 -18.23
C GLY A 551 -60.15 3.40 -17.61
N ILE A 552 -60.70 4.35 -18.38
CA ILE A 552 -61.08 5.69 -17.88
C ILE A 552 -62.16 5.57 -16.80
N GLY A 553 -63.19 4.73 -16.99
CA GLY A 553 -64.23 4.49 -15.99
C GLY A 553 -63.70 3.90 -14.69
N LEU A 554 -62.72 3.00 -14.78
CA LEU A 554 -62.06 2.39 -13.61
C LEU A 554 -61.18 3.41 -12.87
N LEU A 555 -60.47 4.28 -13.61
CA LEU A 555 -59.65 5.37 -13.03
C LEU A 555 -60.51 6.40 -12.28
N ILE A 556 -61.66 6.78 -12.85
CA ILE A 556 -62.64 7.66 -12.21
C ILE A 556 -63.24 7.03 -10.96
N SER A 557 -63.48 5.72 -10.98
CA SER A 557 -63.99 4.98 -9.82
C SER A 557 -62.96 4.87 -8.69
N LEU A 558 -61.68 4.63 -9.01
CA LEU A 558 -60.57 4.66 -8.06
C LEU A 558 -60.34 6.06 -7.46
N LEU A 559 -60.53 7.11 -8.27
CA LEU A 559 -60.50 8.51 -7.81
C LEU A 559 -61.66 8.84 -6.86
N LYS A 560 -62.87 8.32 -7.12
CA LYS A 560 -64.05 8.49 -6.25
C LYS A 560 -63.96 7.68 -4.95
N ALA A 561 -63.28 6.54 -4.93
CA ALA A 561 -63.16 5.65 -3.76
C ALA A 561 -62.18 6.13 -2.67
N GLY A 562 -61.58 7.33 -2.79
CA GLY A 562 -60.79 7.95 -1.72
C GLY A 562 -59.40 7.35 -1.46
N GLN A 563 -58.91 6.42 -2.28
CA GLN A 563 -57.61 5.76 -2.07
C GLN A 563 -56.39 6.69 -2.24
N LEU A 564 -56.54 7.84 -2.90
CA LEU A 564 -55.48 8.85 -2.98
C LEU A 564 -55.11 9.42 -1.59
N GLN A 565 -56.06 9.42 -0.65
CA GLN A 565 -55.78 9.81 0.74
C GLN A 565 -55.05 8.72 1.53
N PHE A 566 -55.21 7.44 1.16
CA PHE A 566 -54.48 6.34 1.78
C PHE A 566 -53.00 6.34 1.36
N LEU A 567 -52.72 6.57 0.07
CA LEU A 567 -51.35 6.72 -0.46
C LEU A 567 -50.65 7.97 0.07
N LYS A 568 -51.34 9.12 0.18
CA LYS A 568 -50.78 10.32 0.82
C LYS A 568 -50.44 10.07 2.30
N ARG A 569 -51.32 9.38 3.05
CA ARG A 569 -51.08 9.04 4.47
C ARG A 569 -49.95 8.01 4.63
N TRP A 570 -49.85 7.04 3.72
CA TRP A 570 -48.78 6.04 3.72
C TRP A 570 -47.42 6.68 3.39
N TYR A 571 -47.35 7.51 2.34
CA TYR A 571 -46.13 8.22 1.94
C TYR A 571 -45.65 9.23 3.01
N ALA A 572 -46.57 9.97 3.63
CA ALA A 572 -46.26 10.87 4.74
C ALA A 572 -45.71 10.12 5.97
N ARG A 573 -46.26 8.94 6.28
CA ARG A 573 -45.76 8.09 7.38
C ARG A 573 -44.39 7.48 7.07
N SER A 574 -44.14 7.06 5.83
CA SER A 574 -42.82 6.53 5.44
C SER A 574 -41.74 7.63 5.51
N LEU A 575 -42.04 8.85 5.06
CA LEU A 575 -41.11 10.00 5.14
C LEU A 575 -40.84 10.44 6.58
N ALA A 576 -41.86 10.43 7.44
CA ALA A 576 -41.69 10.74 8.87
C ALA A 576 -40.82 9.68 9.57
N ALA A 577 -40.99 8.40 9.24
CA ALA A 577 -40.18 7.32 9.78
C ALA A 577 -38.71 7.40 9.34
N THR A 578 -38.43 7.79 8.08
CA THR A 578 -37.04 8.02 7.64
C THR A 578 -36.42 9.27 8.26
N ARG A 579 -37.18 10.35 8.45
CA ARG A 579 -36.69 11.57 9.13
C ARG A 579 -36.33 11.29 10.59
N HIS A 580 -37.22 10.62 11.31
CA HIS A 580 -36.99 10.29 12.72
C HIS A 580 -35.80 9.31 12.89
N ALA A 581 -35.57 8.41 11.93
CA ALA A 581 -34.41 7.52 11.92
C ALA A 581 -33.08 8.23 11.55
N LEU A 582 -33.14 9.36 10.84
CA LEU A 582 -31.98 10.21 10.52
C LEU A 582 -31.69 11.23 11.62
N GLU A 583 -32.69 11.64 12.39
CA GLU A 583 -32.54 12.58 13.52
C GLU A 583 -32.13 11.87 14.82
N THR A 584 -32.28 10.53 14.89
CA THR A 584 -31.88 9.71 16.05
C THR A 584 -30.63 8.86 15.82
N SER A 585 -29.99 9.00 14.65
CA SER A 585 -28.66 8.45 14.32
C SER A 585 -27.64 9.57 14.25
#